data_AF-A0A6L7VZS4-F1
#
_entry.id   AF-A0A6L7VZS4-F1
#
_cell.length_a   1.000
_cell.length_b   1.000
_cell.length_c   1.000
_cell.angle_alpha   90.00
_cell.angle_beta   90.00
_cell.angle_gamma   90.00
#
_symmetry.space_group_name_H-M   'P 1'
#
loop_
_entity.id
_entity.type
_entity.pdbx_description
1 polymer ?
#
loop_
_entity_poly.entity_id
_entity_poly.type
_entity_poly.pdbx_seq_one_letter_code
_entity_poly.pdbx_strand_id
1 'polypeptide(L)'
;MPIQIDSITYYSATEVIGDLNVLRQTLWRWRNKGKVPAGHRYRNKHVLFTSAEAEEIRQFANRIEPIDQSDANQLKLFDHKRSDLSKI
;
A
#
# COMPACT_ATOMS: atom_id res chain seq x y z
N MET A 1 -1.45 -22.85 1.12
CA MET A 1 -2.31 -23.77 1.90
C MET A 1 -2.80 -23.02 3.11
N PRO A 2 -4.12 -22.76 3.22
CA PRO A 2 -4.67 -21.98 4.31
C PRO A 2 -4.54 -22.75 5.63
N ILE A 3 -4.31 -22.01 6.71
CA ILE A 3 -4.12 -22.57 8.06
C ILE A 3 -5.47 -22.47 8.78
N GLN A 4 -5.94 -23.58 9.35
CA GLN A 4 -7.10 -23.57 10.23
C GLN A 4 -6.65 -23.49 11.69
N ILE A 5 -7.15 -22.50 12.42
CA ILE A 5 -6.90 -22.29 13.85
C ILE A 5 -8.26 -22.00 14.49
N ASP A 6 -8.67 -22.77 15.49
CA ASP A 6 -9.94 -22.59 16.22
C ASP A 6 -11.16 -22.44 15.29
N SER A 7 -11.23 -23.28 14.24
CA SER A 7 -12.28 -23.23 13.19
C SER A 7 -12.31 -21.97 12.34
N ILE A 8 -11.30 -21.11 12.43
CA ILE A 8 -11.11 -19.92 11.59
C ILE A 8 -10.06 -20.25 10.52
N THR A 9 -10.41 -19.97 9.27
CA THR A 9 -9.48 -20.10 8.13
C THR A 9 -8.63 -18.84 8.00
N TYR A 10 -7.33 -19.04 8.03
CA TYR A 10 -6.33 -18.01 7.84
C TYR A 10 -5.54 -18.22 6.56
N TYR A 11 -5.24 -17.11 5.90
CA TYR A 11 -4.42 -17.03 4.70
C TYR A 11 -3.08 -16.38 5.04
N SER A 12 -2.00 -16.99 4.59
CA SER A 12 -0.67 -16.41 4.75
C SER A 12 -0.47 -15.21 3.83
N ALA A 13 0.45 -14.31 4.20
CA ALA A 13 0.86 -13.23 3.31
C ALA A 13 1.31 -13.70 1.93
N THR A 14 1.90 -14.90 1.81
CA THR A 14 2.31 -15.50 0.54
C THR A 14 1.14 -15.92 -0.34
N GLU A 15 0.03 -16.37 0.26
CA GLU A 15 -1.19 -16.71 -0.48
C GLU A 15 -1.88 -15.44 -0.98
N VAL A 16 -2.07 -14.46 -0.09
CA VAL A 16 -2.72 -13.19 -0.45
C VAL A 16 -2.01 -12.48 -1.60
N ILE A 17 -0.68 -12.45 -1.59
CA ILE A 17 0.07 -11.82 -2.70
C ILE A 17 0.08 -12.66 -3.98
N GLY A 18 -0.01 -13.99 -3.86
CA GLY A 18 -0.10 -14.90 -4.99
C GLY A 18 -1.41 -14.70 -5.76
N ASP A 19 -2.52 -14.56 -5.04
CA ASP A 19 -3.84 -14.30 -5.61
C ASP A 19 -3.90 -12.94 -6.30
N LEU A 20 -3.21 -11.94 -5.75
CA LEU A 20 -3.24 -10.55 -6.22
C LEU A 20 -2.16 -10.21 -7.25
N ASN A 21 -1.22 -11.12 -7.50
CA ASN A 21 -0.04 -10.88 -8.33
C ASN A 21 0.71 -9.59 -7.97
N VAL A 22 0.81 -9.28 -6.67
CA VAL A 22 1.55 -8.12 -6.15
C VAL A 22 2.80 -8.58 -5.42
N LEU A 23 3.80 -7.70 -5.32
CA LEU A 23 5.00 -8.01 -4.54
C LEU A 23 4.72 -7.94 -3.04
N ARG A 24 5.46 -8.76 -2.26
CA ARG A 24 5.42 -8.73 -0.78
C ARG A 24 5.69 -7.35 -0.20
N GLN A 25 6.58 -6.58 -0.84
CA GLN A 25 6.90 -5.21 -0.43
C GLN A 25 5.69 -4.28 -0.56
N THR A 26 4.86 -4.48 -1.58
CA THR A 26 3.63 -3.72 -1.80
C THR A 26 2.64 -3.96 -0.66
N LEU A 27 2.37 -5.23 -0.34
CA LEU A 27 1.50 -5.58 0.80
C LEU A 27 2.06 -5.03 2.13
N TRP A 28 3.37 -5.10 2.35
CA TRP A 28 4.00 -4.52 3.53
C TRP A 28 3.81 -2.99 3.62
N ARG A 29 3.98 -2.28 2.50
CA ARG A 29 3.76 -0.82 2.44
C ARG A 29 2.31 -0.46 2.74
N TRP A 30 1.34 -1.19 2.19
CA TRP A 30 -0.08 -0.94 2.45
C TRP A 30 -0.42 -1.12 3.93
N ARG A 31 0.08 -2.20 4.55
CA ARG A 31 -0.10 -2.47 5.98
C ARG A 31 0.49 -1.37 6.85
N ASN A 32 1.73 -0.94 6.57
CA ASN A 32 2.37 0.12 7.35
C ASN A 32 1.71 1.48 7.19
N LYS A 33 1.06 1.73 6.05
CA LYS A 33 0.28 2.96 5.81
C LYS A 33 -1.17 2.86 6.30
N GLY A 34 -1.56 1.74 6.92
CA GLY A 34 -2.93 1.51 7.40
C GLY A 34 -3.98 1.42 6.28
N LYS A 35 -3.57 1.16 5.03
CA LYS A 35 -4.48 1.10 3.88
C LYS A 35 -5.29 -0.20 3.81
N VAL A 36 -4.80 -1.25 4.47
CA VAL A 36 -5.40 -2.58 4.54
C VAL A 36 -5.21 -3.15 5.95
N PRO A 37 -5.98 -4.18 6.35
CA PRO A 37 -5.79 -4.85 7.62
C PRO A 37 -4.34 -5.25 7.89
N ALA A 38 -3.89 -5.03 9.12
CA ALA A 38 -2.53 -5.37 9.53
C ALA A 38 -2.32 -6.89 9.61
N GLY A 39 -3.39 -7.68 9.78
CA GLY A 39 -3.33 -9.12 9.97
C GLY A 39 -2.79 -9.52 11.35
N HIS A 40 -2.76 -10.82 11.58
CA HIS A 40 -2.41 -11.45 12.83
C HIS A 40 -0.99 -12.05 12.77
N ARG A 41 -0.23 -11.90 13.85
CA ARG A 41 1.09 -12.54 13.97
C ARG A 41 0.93 -13.97 14.46
N TYR A 42 1.26 -14.92 13.61
CA TYR A 42 1.42 -16.32 13.97
C TYR A 42 2.91 -16.63 14.19
N ARG A 43 3.18 -17.70 14.95
CA ARG A 43 4.52 -18.18 15.38
C ARG A 43 5.63 -17.89 14.35
N ASN A 44 6.86 -17.59 14.81
CA ASN A 44 8.01 -17.31 13.94
C ASN A 44 7.83 -16.16 12.92
N LYS A 45 7.10 -15.10 13.29
CA LYS A 45 6.90 -13.87 12.49
C LYS A 45 6.07 -14.07 11.21
N HIS A 46 5.31 -15.15 11.11
CA HIS A 46 4.34 -15.31 10.02
C HIS A 46 3.17 -14.36 10.22
N VAL A 47 2.69 -13.77 9.12
CA VAL A 47 1.51 -12.92 9.14
C VAL A 47 0.40 -13.68 8.46
N LEU A 48 -0.72 -13.77 9.16
CA LEU A 48 -1.94 -14.43 8.76
C LEU A 48 -3.07 -13.42 8.65
N PHE A 49 -4.00 -13.67 7.75
CA PHE A 49 -5.18 -12.87 7.52
C PHE A 49 -6.39 -13.78 7.60
N THR A 50 -7.44 -13.35 8.29
CA THR A 50 -8.73 -14.04 8.19
C THR A 50 -9.27 -13.96 6.76
N SER A 51 -10.30 -14.75 6.44
CA SER A 51 -10.99 -14.65 5.15
C SER A 51 -11.53 -13.25 4.87
N ALA A 52 -12.10 -12.59 5.89
CA ALA A 52 -12.63 -11.24 5.79
C ALA A 52 -11.51 -10.22 5.49
N GLU A 53 -10.42 -10.26 6.25
CA GLU A 53 -9.28 -9.37 6.00
C GLU A 53 -8.64 -9.59 4.63
N ALA A 54 -8.51 -10.84 4.20
CA ALA A 54 -8.00 -11.16 2.86
C ALA A 54 -8.90 -10.58 1.77
N GLU A 55 -10.22 -10.59 1.96
CA GLU A 55 -11.17 -10.00 1.04
C GLU A 55 -11.05 -8.46 0.99
N GLU A 56 -10.89 -7.80 2.14
CA GLU A 56 -10.64 -6.36 2.19
C GLU A 56 -9.35 -5.98 1.44
N ILE A 57 -8.29 -6.77 1.60
CA ILE A 57 -7.04 -6.56 0.85
C ILE A 57 -7.29 -6.72 -0.65
N ARG A 58 -8.10 -7.70 -1.07
CA ARG A 58 -8.45 -7.90 -2.49
C ARG A 58 -9.23 -6.72 -3.06
N GLN A 59 -10.24 -6.24 -2.33
CA GLN A 59 -11.02 -5.08 -2.73
C GLN A 59 -10.17 -3.81 -2.81
N PHE A 60 -9.24 -3.63 -1.87
CA PHE A 60 -8.30 -2.53 -1.91
C PHE A 60 -7.36 -2.62 -3.14
N ALA A 61 -6.80 -3.81 -3.41
CA ALA A 61 -5.88 -4.01 -4.53
C ALA A 61 -6.54 -3.82 -5.90
N ASN A 62 -7.81 -4.23 -6.03
CA ASN A 62 -8.60 -4.09 -7.26
C ASN A 62 -9.25 -2.70 -7.40
N ARG A 63 -9.01 -1.79 -6.46
CA ARG A 63 -9.49 -0.42 -6.56
C ARG A 63 -8.71 0.32 -7.64
N ILE A 64 -9.40 0.66 -8.71
CA ILE A 64 -8.87 1.51 -9.77
C ILE A 64 -8.99 2.96 -9.28
N GLU A 65 -7.87 3.56 -8.89
CA GLU A 65 -7.80 4.99 -8.64
C GLU A 65 -7.61 5.73 -9.97
N PRO A 66 -8.23 6.92 -10.16
CA PRO A 66 -7.93 7.75 -11.31
C PRO A 66 -6.44 8.11 -11.29
N ILE A 67 -5.83 8.16 -12.48
CA ILE A 67 -4.47 8.67 -12.62
C ILE A 67 -4.53 10.17 -12.29
N ASP A 68 -4.19 10.51 -11.05
CA ASP A 68 -4.13 11.91 -10.64
C ASP A 68 -2.93 12.55 -11.33
N GLN A 69 -3.18 13.45 -12.27
CA GLN A 69 -2.13 14.19 -12.99
C GLN A 69 -1.56 15.35 -12.14
N SER A 70 -1.92 15.42 -10.85
CA SER A 70 -1.56 16.52 -9.94
C SER A 70 -0.06 16.62 -9.61
N ASP A 71 0.73 15.60 -9.94
CA ASP A 71 2.21 15.63 -9.84
C ASP A 71 2.93 15.84 -11.19
N ALA A 72 2.22 16.30 -12.22
CA ALA A 72 2.87 16.78 -13.43
C ALA A 72 3.52 18.16 -13.17
N ASN A 73 4.76 18.13 -12.66
CA ASN A 73 5.78 19.14 -13.00
C ASN A 73 5.40 20.61 -12.76
N GLN A 74 4.81 20.99 -11.62
CA GLN A 74 4.90 22.40 -11.22
C GLN A 74 6.29 22.68 -10.63
N LEU A 75 7.29 22.69 -11.51
CA LEU A 75 8.62 23.25 -11.28
C LEU A 75 8.44 24.66 -10.70
N LYS A 76 8.55 24.79 -9.38
CA LYS A 76 8.68 26.06 -8.67
C LYS A 76 10.06 26.69 -8.93
N LEU A 77 10.45 26.83 -10.19
CA LEU A 77 11.80 27.25 -10.55
C LEU A 77 11.89 28.74 -10.92
N PHE A 78 10.78 29.42 -11.15
CA PHE A 78 10.79 30.83 -11.57
C PHE A 78 9.82 31.68 -10.76
N ASP A 79 10.07 31.80 -9.46
CA ASP A 79 9.59 32.95 -8.69
C ASP A 79 10.80 33.76 -8.18
N HIS A 80 11.45 34.47 -9.10
CA HIS A 80 12.39 35.54 -8.77
C HIS A 80 12.04 36.76 -9.61
N LYS A 81 11.06 37.53 -9.14
CA LYS A 81 10.87 38.92 -9.56
C LYS A 81 11.11 39.84 -8.36
N ARG A 82 12.22 40.57 -8.40
CA ARG A 82 12.52 41.90 -7.78
C ARG A 82 14.00 42.19 -8.10
N SER A 83 14.28 42.97 -9.14
CA SER A 83 14.27 44.44 -9.24
C SER A 83 15.32 45.12 -8.37
N ASP A 84 16.03 46.06 -8.99
CA ASP A 84 17.13 46.90 -8.51
C ASP A 84 18.51 46.26 -8.34
N LEU A 85 19.43 46.65 -9.22
CA LEU A 85 20.42 47.67 -8.87
C LEU A 85 20.98 48.30 -10.15
N SER A 86 20.43 49.47 -10.48
CA SER A 86 21.12 50.47 -11.27
C SER A 86 22.32 50.98 -10.46
N LYS A 87 23.53 50.90 -11.04
CA LYS A 87 24.68 51.80 -10.85
C LYS A 87 25.94 51.16 -11.44
N ILE A 88 26.29 51.58 -12.66
CA ILE A 88 27.65 52.06 -13.01
C ILE A 88 27.44 53.22 -13.98
#